data_AF-A0A2N2M1K6-F1
#
_entry.id   AF-A0A2N2M1K6-F1
#
_cell.length_a   1.000
_cell.length_b   1.000
_cell.length_c   1.000
_cell.angle_alpha   90.00
_cell.angle_beta   90.00
_cell.angle_gamma   90.00
#
_symmetry.space_group_name_H-M   'P 1'
#
loop_
_entity.id
_entity.type
_entity.pdbx_description
1 polymer ?
#
loop_
_entity_poly.entity_id
_entity_poly.type
_entity_poly.pdbx_seq_one_letter_code
_entity_poly.pdbx_strand_id
1 'polypeptide(L)'
;MANILTASEAGTVLRTASTDAAMLALLPLVDAYLKNATGHDWAADSPVRPEAKAAAQMLIVMWYENPAMIASGISSLSFGLRAALVQLESIALSYRQFEGINGAGGIALAGVHVGDTVSTVTGIIGVSGDQKANFETVISADGYIQQLSGSDLSSKWYRAYILTPGEL
;
A
#
# COMPACT_ATOMS: atom_id res chain seq x y z
N MET A 1 16.26 3.51 0.60
CA MET A 1 15.01 2.75 0.67
C MET A 1 14.16 3.39 1.74
N ALA A 2 12.92 3.75 1.43
CA ALA A 2 11.97 4.19 2.45
C ALA A 2 11.42 2.93 3.12
N ASN A 3 11.30 2.96 4.45
CA ASN A 3 10.63 1.90 5.20
C ASN A 3 9.23 2.37 5.63
N ILE A 4 8.34 1.45 5.98
CA ILE A 4 6.99 1.79 6.49
C ILE A 4 7.09 2.69 7.73
N LEU A 5 8.02 2.35 8.64
CA LEU A 5 8.41 3.18 9.77
C LEU A 5 9.75 3.85 9.52
N THR A 6 9.82 5.15 9.74
CA THR A 6 11.10 5.85 9.82
C THR A 6 11.87 5.39 11.07
N ALA A 7 13.20 5.54 11.05
CA ALA A 7 14.04 5.23 12.21
C ALA A 7 13.63 6.05 13.45
N SER A 8 13.12 7.27 13.27
CA SER A 8 12.61 8.10 14.35
C SER A 8 11.30 7.58 14.94
N GLU A 9 10.36 7.14 14.09
CA GLU A 9 9.10 6.54 14.55
C GLU A 9 9.36 5.24 15.29
N ALA A 10 10.23 4.37 14.75
CA ALA A 10 10.62 3.13 15.39
C ALA A 10 11.32 3.36 16.74
N GLY A 11 12.25 4.32 16.80
CA GLY A 11 12.95 4.66 18.05
C GLY A 11 11.99 5.17 19.12
N THR A 12 10.99 5.98 18.73
CA THR A 12 9.94 6.47 19.63
C THR A 12 9.11 5.31 20.19
N VAL A 13 8.69 4.37 19.35
CA VAL A 13 7.86 3.22 19.73
C VAL A 13 8.60 2.29 20.69
N LEU A 14 9.87 2.01 20.41
CA LEU A 14 10.71 1.11 21.19
C LEU A 14 11.40 1.79 22.39
N ARG A 15 11.23 3.11 22.54
CA ARG A 15 11.95 3.94 23.51
C ARG A 15 13.48 3.77 23.43
N THR A 16 14.01 3.70 22.21
CA THR A 16 15.44 3.59 21.92
C THR A 16 15.91 4.72 21.00
N ALA A 17 17.22 4.84 20.82
CA ALA A 17 17.79 5.80 19.88
C ALA A 17 17.44 5.44 18.44
N SER A 18 17.23 6.43 17.58
CA SER A 18 17.00 6.21 16.14
C SER A 18 18.19 5.56 15.41
N THR A 19 19.34 5.46 16.09
CA THR A 19 20.57 4.82 15.61
C THR A 19 20.79 3.42 16.19
N ASP A 20 19.84 2.87 16.95
CA ASP A 20 19.98 1.53 17.51
C ASP A 20 20.11 0.48 16.40
N ALA A 21 21.20 -0.28 16.43
CA ALA A 21 21.55 -1.21 15.36
C ALA A 21 20.56 -2.39 15.25
N ALA A 22 20.02 -2.86 16.38
CA ALA A 22 19.07 -3.96 16.40
C ALA A 22 17.72 -3.50 15.84
N MET A 23 17.24 -2.31 16.23
CA MET A 23 16.05 -1.70 15.66
C MET A 23 16.20 -1.49 14.15
N LEU A 24 17.31 -0.89 13.70
CA LEU A 24 17.54 -0.61 12.28
C LEU A 24 17.57 -1.89 11.44
N ALA A 25 18.09 -2.99 11.97
CA ALA A 25 18.08 -4.29 11.30
C ALA A 25 16.66 -4.88 11.16
N LEU A 26 15.73 -4.54 12.05
CA LEU A 26 14.34 -5.03 12.00
C LEU A 26 13.48 -4.29 10.98
N LEU A 27 13.74 -3.02 10.69
CA LEU A 27 12.92 -2.22 9.77
C LEU A 27 12.66 -2.91 8.41
N PRO A 28 13.68 -3.36 7.65
CA PRO A 28 13.43 -4.02 6.38
C PRO A 28 12.73 -5.38 6.53
N LEU A 29 12.88 -6.05 7.69
CA LEU A 29 12.23 -7.33 7.96
C LEU A 29 10.72 -7.13 8.21
N VAL A 30 10.34 -6.06 8.92
CA VAL A 30 8.94 -5.70 9.16
C VAL A 30 8.24 -5.39 7.84
N ASP A 31 8.89 -4.62 6.98
CA ASP A 31 8.36 -4.28 5.65
C ASP A 31 8.17 -5.53 4.78
N ALA A 32 9.19 -6.39 4.73
CA ALA A 32 9.12 -7.65 3.99
C ALA A 32 8.00 -8.56 4.52
N TYR A 33 7.80 -8.60 5.83
CA TYR A 33 6.75 -9.39 6.45
C TYR A 33 5.36 -8.89 6.08
N LEU A 34 5.11 -7.58 6.23
CA LEU A 34 3.82 -6.99 5.87
C LEU A 34 3.54 -7.18 4.38
N LYS A 35 4.55 -6.98 3.52
CA LYS A 35 4.42 -7.24 2.08
C LYS A 35 4.05 -8.68 1.77
N ASN A 36 4.72 -9.64 2.40
CA ASN A 36 4.45 -11.07 2.19
C ASN A 36 3.09 -11.49 2.76
N ALA A 37 2.68 -10.91 3.89
CA ALA A 37 1.43 -11.24 4.56
C ALA A 37 0.20 -10.66 3.84
N THR A 38 0.32 -9.47 3.24
CA THR A 38 -0.82 -8.76 2.63
C THR A 38 -0.75 -8.65 1.12
N GLY A 39 0.35 -9.11 0.51
CA GLY A 39 0.58 -9.03 -0.94
C GLY A 39 0.87 -7.64 -1.50
N HIS A 40 1.06 -6.61 -0.65
CA HIS A 40 1.24 -5.21 -1.10
C HIS A 40 2.44 -4.54 -0.46
N ASP A 41 3.18 -3.77 -1.26
CA ASP A 41 4.34 -3.01 -0.81
C ASP A 41 3.92 -1.67 -0.19
N TRP A 42 3.62 -1.68 1.11
CA TRP A 42 3.17 -0.48 1.84
C TRP A 42 4.24 0.59 1.99
N ALA A 43 5.53 0.22 1.93
CA ALA A 43 6.62 1.18 2.00
C ALA A 43 6.70 2.07 0.74
N ALA A 44 6.16 1.58 -0.37
CA ALA A 44 6.08 2.31 -1.64
C ALA A 44 4.90 3.29 -1.70
N ASP A 45 4.00 3.27 -0.71
CA ASP A 45 2.85 4.17 -0.69
C ASP A 45 3.25 5.57 -0.19
N SER A 46 2.69 6.60 -0.83
CA SER A 46 2.94 7.99 -0.48
C SER A 46 1.62 8.76 -0.42
N PRO A 47 1.13 9.11 0.78
CA PRO A 47 1.70 8.78 2.09
C PRO A 47 1.54 7.29 2.45
N VAL A 48 2.44 6.77 3.27
CA VAL A 48 2.29 5.42 3.87
C VAL A 48 1.02 5.40 4.73
N ARG A 49 0.19 4.38 4.54
CA ARG A 49 -1.09 4.25 5.23
C ARG A 49 -0.95 4.16 6.75
N PRO A 50 -1.84 4.82 7.53
CA PRO A 50 -1.86 4.70 8.98
C PRO A 50 -2.00 3.26 9.47
N GLU A 51 -2.80 2.43 8.79
CA GLU A 51 -3.01 1.02 9.12
C GLU A 51 -1.70 0.22 8.97
N ALA A 52 -0.94 0.49 7.90
CA ALA A 52 0.34 -0.16 7.67
C ALA A 52 1.37 0.26 8.73
N LYS A 53 1.37 1.54 9.12
CA LYS A 53 2.20 2.03 10.23
C LYS A 53 1.82 1.36 11.55
N ALA A 54 0.53 1.25 11.87
CA ALA A 54 0.07 0.60 13.09
C ALA A 54 0.49 -0.88 13.16
N ALA A 55 0.31 -1.63 12.05
CA ALA A 55 0.76 -3.02 11.98
C ALA A 55 2.29 -3.15 12.11
N ALA A 56 3.05 -2.26 11.48
CA ALA A 56 4.50 -2.23 11.59
C ALA A 56 4.97 -1.93 13.03
N GLN A 57 4.28 -1.05 13.75
CA GLN A 57 4.57 -0.76 15.15
C GLN A 57 4.33 -1.99 16.05
N MET A 58 3.23 -2.72 15.84
CA MET A 58 2.97 -3.95 16.58
C MET A 58 4.04 -5.03 16.32
N LEU A 59 4.46 -5.19 15.06
CA LEU A 59 5.49 -6.15 14.66
C LEU A 59 6.85 -5.80 15.25
N ILE A 60 7.29 -4.54 15.12
CA ILE A 60 8.64 -4.16 15.55
C ILE A 60 8.80 -4.27 17.07
N VAL A 61 7.76 -3.95 17.86
CA VAL A 61 7.77 -4.15 19.33
C VAL A 61 7.94 -5.63 19.67
N MET A 62 7.11 -6.48 19.08
CA MET A 62 7.13 -7.92 19.36
C MET A 62 8.48 -8.57 19.01
N TRP A 63 9.09 -8.18 17.88
CA TRP A 63 10.35 -8.75 17.44
C TRP A 63 11.57 -8.16 18.16
N TYR A 64 11.51 -6.89 18.54
CA TYR A 64 12.58 -6.26 19.31
C TYR A 64 12.62 -6.79 20.75
N GLU A 65 11.47 -6.96 21.39
CA GLU A 65 11.37 -7.50 22.76
C GLU A 65 11.62 -9.02 22.80
N ASN A 66 11.26 -9.75 21.75
CA ASN A 66 11.48 -11.19 21.66
C ASN A 66 11.97 -11.62 20.25
N PRO A 67 13.29 -11.58 20.00
CA PRO A 67 13.86 -11.92 18.69
C PRO A 67 13.59 -13.36 18.23
N ALA A 68 13.28 -14.30 19.14
CA ALA A 68 12.93 -15.68 18.77
C ALA A 68 11.60 -15.75 17.98
N MET A 69 10.76 -14.72 18.08
CA MET A 69 9.48 -14.66 17.36
C MET A 69 9.62 -14.31 15.88
N ILE A 70 10.77 -13.80 15.44
CA ILE A 70 11.05 -13.52 14.01
C ILE A 70 10.88 -14.79 13.16
N ALA A 71 11.16 -15.98 13.73
CA ALA A 71 11.09 -17.27 13.05
C ALA A 71 9.85 -18.12 13.40
N SER A 72 8.98 -17.66 14.32
CA SER A 72 7.93 -18.51 14.92
C SER A 72 6.65 -18.64 14.09
N GLY A 73 6.57 -17.97 12.93
CA GLY A 73 5.41 -18.05 12.02
C GLY A 73 4.13 -17.44 12.60
N ILE A 74 3.05 -17.48 11.80
CA ILE A 74 1.76 -16.78 12.07
C ILE A 74 1.04 -17.32 13.34
N SER A 75 1.42 -18.49 13.84
CA SER A 75 0.76 -19.17 14.96
C SER A 75 0.93 -18.43 16.29
N SER A 76 1.97 -17.62 16.46
CA SER A 76 2.26 -16.87 17.68
C SER A 76 1.88 -15.38 17.63
N LEU A 77 1.23 -14.92 16.55
CA LEU A 77 0.81 -13.51 16.46
C LEU A 77 -0.34 -13.22 17.42
N SER A 78 -0.29 -12.08 18.09
CA SER A 78 -1.40 -11.57 18.90
C SER A 78 -2.64 -11.34 18.03
N PHE A 79 -3.84 -11.49 18.62
CA PHE A 79 -5.12 -11.28 17.92
C PHE A 79 -5.22 -9.91 17.24
N GLY A 80 -4.64 -8.87 17.85
CA GLY A 80 -4.61 -7.51 17.30
C GLY A 80 -3.83 -7.41 15.98
N LEU A 81 -2.66 -8.07 15.89
CA LEU A 81 -1.87 -8.05 14.66
C LEU A 81 -2.56 -8.82 13.54
N ARG A 82 -3.22 -9.96 13.84
CA ARG A 82 -3.99 -10.69 12.83
C ARG A 82 -5.12 -9.85 12.25
N ALA A 83 -5.87 -9.13 13.09
CA ALA A 83 -6.92 -8.23 12.63
C ALA A 83 -6.35 -7.12 11.72
N ALA A 84 -5.21 -6.52 12.10
CA ALA A 84 -4.54 -5.51 11.29
C ALA A 84 -4.08 -6.06 9.93
N LEU A 85 -3.55 -7.30 9.88
CA LEU A 85 -3.14 -7.94 8.63
C LEU A 85 -4.33 -8.22 7.71
N VAL A 86 -5.44 -8.74 8.24
CA VAL A 86 -6.67 -8.98 7.45
C VAL A 86 -7.24 -7.67 6.91
N GLN A 87 -7.24 -6.59 7.71
CA GLN A 87 -7.64 -5.28 7.25
C GLN A 87 -6.74 -4.77 6.12
N LEU A 88 -5.42 -4.91 6.25
CA LEU A 88 -4.47 -4.53 5.20
C LEU A 88 -4.63 -5.36 3.94
N GLU A 89 -4.87 -6.67 4.04
CA GLU A 89 -5.16 -7.53 2.89
C GLU A 89 -6.45 -7.08 2.18
N SER A 90 -7.50 -6.76 2.92
CA SER A 90 -8.73 -6.20 2.37
C SER A 90 -8.47 -4.88 1.62
N ILE A 91 -7.67 -3.98 2.20
CA ILE A 91 -7.30 -2.71 1.57
C ILE A 91 -6.44 -2.95 0.32
N ALA A 92 -5.54 -3.95 0.34
CA ALA A 92 -4.70 -4.31 -0.79
C ALA A 92 -5.55 -4.73 -2.02
N LEU A 93 -6.67 -5.43 -1.80
CA LEU A 93 -7.59 -5.84 -2.88
C LEU A 93 -8.28 -4.66 -3.59
N SER A 94 -8.42 -3.52 -2.93
CA SER A 94 -8.97 -2.29 -3.50
C SER A 94 -7.96 -1.54 -4.38
N TYR A 95 -6.68 -1.92 -4.37
CA TYR A 95 -5.69 -1.41 -5.32
C TYR A 95 -5.78 -2.17 -6.64
N ARG A 96 -5.97 -1.44 -7.73
CA ARG A 96 -6.05 -1.98 -9.09
C ARG A 96 -4.90 -1.45 -9.93
N GLN A 97 -4.19 -2.35 -10.61
CA GLN A 97 -3.10 -1.99 -11.52
C GLN A 97 -3.57 -2.06 -12.96
N PHE A 98 -3.11 -1.13 -13.78
CA PHE A 98 -3.45 -1.06 -15.20
C PHE A 98 -2.38 -0.31 -16.01
N GLU A 99 -2.39 -0.54 -17.32
CA GLU A 99 -1.55 0.16 -18.29
C GLU A 99 -2.33 1.32 -18.91
N GLY A 100 -1.66 2.45 -19.13
CA GLY A 100 -2.24 3.59 -19.84
C GLY A 100 -2.48 3.28 -21.32
N ILE A 101 -3.11 4.22 -22.01
CA ILE A 101 -3.32 4.14 -23.46
C ILE A 101 -2.75 5.37 -24.17
N ASN A 102 -2.65 5.28 -25.50
CA ASN A 102 -2.34 6.43 -26.33
C ASN A 102 -3.62 7.24 -26.57
N GLY A 103 -3.67 8.46 -26.04
CA GLY A 103 -4.84 9.34 -26.13
C GLY A 103 -5.91 9.06 -25.07
N ALA A 104 -7.03 9.78 -25.15
CA ALA A 104 -8.14 9.62 -24.22
C ALA A 104 -8.99 8.39 -24.57
N GLY A 105 -9.50 7.68 -23.56
CA GLY A 105 -10.32 6.48 -23.76
C GLY A 105 -10.38 5.56 -22.53
N GLY A 106 -11.09 4.44 -22.69
CA GLY A 106 -11.34 3.49 -21.61
C GLY A 106 -10.27 2.41 -21.50
N ILE A 107 -9.75 2.22 -20.29
CA ILE A 107 -8.82 1.14 -19.94
C ILE A 107 -9.59 0.09 -19.14
N ALA A 108 -9.51 -1.18 -19.55
CA ALA A 108 -10.19 -2.26 -18.84
C ALA A 108 -9.61 -2.44 -17.43
N LEU A 109 -10.47 -2.35 -16.42
CA LEU A 109 -10.13 -2.49 -15.01
C LEU A 109 -11.12 -3.46 -14.36
N ALA A 110 -10.69 -4.70 -14.11
CA ALA A 110 -11.60 -5.72 -13.59
C ALA A 110 -12.11 -5.39 -12.18
N GLY A 111 -13.41 -5.56 -11.98
CA GLY A 111 -14.05 -5.44 -10.66
C GLY A 111 -14.33 -4.02 -10.18
N VAL A 112 -14.30 -3.03 -11.09
CA VAL A 112 -14.84 -1.69 -10.82
C VAL A 112 -16.22 -1.53 -11.43
N HIS A 113 -17.08 -0.79 -10.75
CA HIS A 113 -18.46 -0.54 -11.14
C HIS A 113 -18.72 0.96 -11.23
N VAL A 114 -19.73 1.33 -12.02
CA VAL A 114 -20.17 2.72 -12.13
C VAL A 114 -20.49 3.30 -10.75
N GLY A 115 -19.91 4.46 -10.46
CA GLY A 115 -20.05 5.15 -9.18
C GLY A 115 -18.90 4.92 -8.19
N ASP A 116 -18.03 3.94 -8.44
CA ASP A 116 -16.81 3.77 -7.65
C ASP A 116 -15.92 5.01 -7.74
N THR A 117 -15.33 5.41 -6.61
CA THR A 117 -14.47 6.61 -6.54
C THR A 117 -13.01 6.23 -6.72
N VAL A 118 -12.35 6.88 -7.68
CA VAL A 118 -10.90 6.80 -7.86
C VAL A 118 -10.23 7.76 -6.90
N SER A 119 -9.83 7.25 -5.74
CA SER A 119 -9.29 8.05 -4.65
C SER A 119 -7.86 8.53 -4.96
N THR A 120 -6.99 7.63 -5.42
CA THR A 120 -5.61 7.93 -5.82
C THR A 120 -5.25 7.19 -7.10
N VAL A 121 -4.36 7.76 -7.92
CA VAL A 121 -3.72 7.07 -9.04
C VAL A 121 -2.23 7.38 -8.99
N THR A 122 -1.41 6.35 -8.81
CA THR A 122 0.04 6.50 -8.67
C THR A 122 0.75 5.81 -9.83
N GLY A 123 1.73 6.48 -10.42
CA GLY A 123 2.62 5.88 -11.41
C GLY A 123 3.58 4.86 -10.79
N ILE A 124 3.68 3.67 -11.42
CA ILE A 124 4.59 2.60 -11.01
C ILE A 124 5.75 2.46 -12.00
N ILE A 125 5.47 2.37 -13.30
CA ILE A 125 6.47 2.14 -14.36
C ILE A 125 6.34 3.25 -15.39
N GLY A 126 7.47 3.82 -15.83
CA GLY A 126 7.51 4.87 -16.86
C GLY A 126 7.05 6.25 -16.40
N VAL A 127 6.46 6.36 -15.21
CA VAL A 127 6.11 7.62 -14.53
C VAL A 127 6.00 7.37 -13.03
N SER A 128 6.28 8.40 -12.23
CA SER A 128 6.20 8.35 -10.77
C SER A 128 5.30 9.45 -10.22
N GLY A 129 4.80 9.25 -9.00
CA GLY A 129 4.00 10.24 -8.28
C GLY A 129 2.51 10.18 -8.63
N ASP A 130 1.79 11.22 -8.20
CA ASP A 130 0.35 11.33 -8.40
C ASP A 130 0.02 11.61 -9.87
N GLN A 131 -0.89 10.82 -10.42
CA GLN A 131 -1.34 10.84 -11.80
C GLN A 131 -2.86 10.98 -11.89
N LYS A 132 -3.54 11.30 -10.78
CA LYS A 132 -4.99 11.40 -10.69
C LYS A 132 -5.60 12.34 -11.73
N ALA A 133 -4.92 13.43 -12.09
CA ALA A 133 -5.40 14.37 -13.10
C ALA A 133 -5.50 13.78 -14.52
N ASN A 134 -4.81 12.66 -14.80
CA ASN A 134 -4.83 12.00 -16.11
C ASN A 134 -6.01 11.03 -16.27
N PHE A 135 -6.74 10.73 -15.21
CA PHE A 135 -7.81 9.73 -15.18
C PHE A 135 -9.08 10.29 -14.54
N GLU A 136 -10.21 9.64 -14.77
CA GLU A 136 -11.48 10.03 -14.14
C GLU A 136 -11.44 9.86 -12.61
N THR A 137 -12.23 10.67 -11.91
CA THR A 137 -12.34 10.64 -10.44
C THR A 137 -13.44 9.71 -9.94
N VAL A 138 -14.40 9.39 -10.81
CA VAL A 138 -15.51 8.47 -10.56
C VAL A 138 -15.64 7.58 -11.78
N ILE A 139 -15.75 6.28 -11.57
CA ILE A 139 -15.90 5.29 -12.65
C ILE A 139 -17.21 5.57 -13.39
N SER A 140 -17.08 5.90 -14.68
CA SER A 140 -18.21 6.24 -15.55
C SER A 140 -18.75 5.06 -16.36
N ALA A 141 -17.99 3.97 -16.48
CA ALA A 141 -18.38 2.77 -17.20
C ALA A 141 -17.93 1.50 -16.45
N ASP A 142 -18.80 0.49 -16.38
CA ASP A 142 -18.52 -0.76 -15.67
C ASP A 142 -17.31 -1.47 -16.26
N GLY A 143 -16.36 -1.83 -15.40
CA GLY A 143 -15.14 -2.52 -15.78
C GLY A 143 -14.13 -1.66 -16.55
N TYR A 144 -14.30 -0.33 -16.61
CA TYR A 144 -13.36 0.57 -17.26
C TYR A 144 -13.01 1.78 -16.41
N ILE A 145 -11.75 2.21 -16.47
CA ILE A 145 -11.32 3.53 -16.02
C ILE A 145 -11.00 4.41 -17.23
N GLN A 146 -11.55 5.61 -17.28
CA GLN A 146 -11.30 6.55 -18.38
C GLN A 146 -9.99 7.32 -18.18
N GLN A 147 -9.13 7.27 -19.18
CA GLN A 147 -8.00 8.19 -19.34
C GLN A 147 -8.51 9.50 -19.93
N LEU A 148 -8.34 10.60 -19.20
CA LEU A 148 -8.68 11.96 -19.61
C LEU A 148 -7.55 12.62 -20.41
N SER A 149 -6.32 12.17 -20.18
CA SER A 149 -5.14 12.72 -20.85
C SER A 149 -5.11 12.33 -22.33
N GLY A 150 -4.98 13.32 -23.21
CA GLY A 150 -4.72 13.12 -24.64
C GLY A 150 -3.25 12.77 -24.97
N SER A 151 -2.39 12.62 -23.95
CA SER A 151 -0.99 12.27 -24.12
C SER A 151 -0.81 10.76 -24.35
N ASP A 152 0.39 10.37 -24.81
CA ASP A 152 0.76 8.96 -24.87
C ASP A 152 1.18 8.43 -23.48
N LEU A 153 0.32 7.61 -22.89
CA LEU A 153 0.55 6.91 -21.63
C LEU A 153 0.69 5.39 -21.82
N SER A 154 0.76 4.90 -23.05
CA SER A 154 0.75 3.47 -23.38
C SER A 154 1.94 2.68 -22.85
N SER A 155 3.07 3.33 -22.55
CA SER A 155 4.26 2.68 -21.97
C SER A 155 4.35 2.83 -20.45
N LYS A 156 3.27 3.25 -19.79
CA LYS A 156 3.25 3.61 -18.38
C LYS A 156 2.24 2.76 -17.62
N TRP A 157 2.65 2.33 -16.43
CA TRP A 157 1.82 1.54 -15.53
C TRP A 157 1.39 2.35 -14.33
N TYR A 158 0.13 2.17 -13.95
CA TYR A 158 -0.54 2.92 -12.91
C TYR A 158 -1.16 1.97 -11.89
N ARG A 159 -1.33 2.46 -10.68
CA ARG A 159 -2.08 1.81 -9.60
C ARG A 159 -3.11 2.78 -9.07
N ALA A 160 -4.39 2.45 -9.22
CA ALA A 160 -5.49 3.21 -8.65
C ALA A 160 -5.97 2.57 -7.34
N TYR A 161 -6.35 3.41 -6.38
CA TYR A 161 -7.11 2.98 -5.21
C TYR A 161 -8.59 3.29 -5.43
N ILE A 162 -9.40 2.25 -5.50
CA ILE A 162 -10.83 2.33 -5.81
C ILE A 162 -11.63 2.16 -4.52
N LEU A 163 -12.58 3.07 -4.29
CA LEU A 163 -13.50 3.02 -3.15
C LEU A 163 -14.93 2.78 -3.63
N THR A 164 -15.58 1.78 -3.05
CA THR A 164 -16.97 1.43 -3.40
C THR A 164 -17.94 2.37 -2.66
N PRO A 165 -19.05 2.83 -3.29
CA PRO A 165 -20.06 3.65 -2.61
C PRO A 165 -20.67 2.89 -1.42
N GLY A 166 -20.26 3.27 -0.20
CA GLY A 166 -20.66 2.59 1.05
C GLY A 166 -19.50 2.33 2.01
N GLU A 167 -18.25 2.51 1.57
CA GLU A 167 -17.03 2.41 2.39
C GLU A 167 -16.54 3.77 2.91
N LEU A 168 -17.38 4.81 2.85
CA LEU A 168 -17.11 6.17 3.36
C LEU A 168 -17.64 6.38 4.78
#